data_AF-A0A1D8P8X0-F1
#
_entry.id   AF-A0A1D8P8X0-F1
#
_cell.length_a   1.000
_cell.length_b   1.000
_cell.length_c   1.000
_cell.angle_alpha   90.00
_cell.angle_beta   90.00
_cell.angle_gamma   90.00
#
_symmetry.space_group_name_H-M   'P 1'
#
loop_
_entity.id
_entity.type
_entity.pdbx_description
1 polymer ?
#
loop_
_entity_poly.entity_id
_entity_poly.type
_entity_poly.pdbx_seq_one_letter_code
_entity_poly.pdbx_strand_id
1 'polypeptide(L)'
;MKNLLFLLCIIGLLCTTSCDSNDNSIEDINENIDSNDTSSEIEDPGFYALKVGNSWVYKNYKFKETSNSYEFSGVVDSISIVDTHEINNNTYFKFKRKTIGNDENDTFLYYENGESIYYLRDSIGYLINDSGNILYANNHFEERIVIEDNIYTAYAQLNRTNESISTEAGEFECLETEIYAVDTNTNEQFTFRDYKYYSDGIGLVYETCSFFSLDYPIVIRRLDSYSITE
;
A
#
# COMPACT_ATOMS: atom_id res chain seq x y z
N MET A 1 31.65 -21.58 -8.30
CA MET A 1 31.10 -20.74 -7.21
C MET A 1 29.61 -20.94 -7.27
N LYS A 2 29.00 -21.50 -6.22
CA LYS A 2 27.55 -21.76 -6.18
C LYS A 2 26.88 -20.43 -5.81
N ASN A 3 26.17 -19.82 -6.75
CA ASN A 3 25.34 -18.65 -6.50
C ASN A 3 24.19 -19.09 -5.60
N LEU A 4 24.28 -18.73 -4.33
CA LEU A 4 23.22 -18.93 -3.35
C LEU A 4 22.21 -17.80 -3.60
N LEU A 5 21.14 -18.12 -4.32
CA LEU A 5 20.02 -17.23 -4.59
C LEU A 5 19.29 -16.99 -3.26
N PHE A 6 19.55 -15.88 -2.59
CA PHE A 6 18.79 -15.47 -1.41
C PHE A 6 17.44 -14.91 -1.88
N LEU A 7 16.39 -15.68 -1.60
CA LEU A 7 15.01 -15.40 -1.95
C LEU A 7 14.32 -14.80 -0.71
N LEU A 8 13.94 -13.53 -0.78
CA LEU A 8 13.03 -12.89 0.18
C LEU A 8 12.18 -11.87 -0.58
N CYS A 9 10.98 -12.29 -0.95
CA CYS A 9 9.92 -11.36 -1.33
C CYS A 9 9.27 -10.81 -0.06
N ILE A 10 9.00 -9.51 -0.08
CA ILE A 10 8.34 -8.80 1.01
C ILE A 10 6.86 -9.18 0.99
N ILE A 11 6.48 -10.23 1.74
CA ILE A 11 5.09 -10.50 2.09
C ILE A 11 5.01 -10.61 3.61
N GLY A 12 4.19 -9.75 4.19
CA GLY A 12 4.09 -9.50 5.62
C GLY A 12 3.75 -10.74 6.44
N LEU A 13 4.46 -10.90 7.56
CA LEU A 13 4.15 -11.87 8.59
C LEU A 13 3.47 -11.16 9.78
N LEU A 14 2.29 -11.66 10.14
CA LEU A 14 1.48 -11.28 11.30
C LEU A 14 1.89 -12.03 12.58
N CYS A 15 1.42 -11.48 13.72
CA CYS A 15 1.29 -12.05 15.08
C CYS A 15 2.56 -11.88 15.98
N THR A 16 2.54 -11.40 17.23
CA THR A 16 1.55 -11.48 18.33
C THR A 16 1.77 -10.45 19.48
N THR A 17 0.72 -10.23 20.30
CA THR A 17 0.64 -9.92 21.77
C THR A 17 1.14 -8.55 22.28
N SER A 18 0.60 -7.88 23.31
CA SER A 18 -0.51 -8.07 24.28
C SER A 18 -0.50 -6.88 25.28
N CYS A 19 -1.69 -6.43 25.75
CA CYS A 19 -2.00 -5.65 26.98
C CYS A 19 -1.30 -4.28 27.23
N ASP A 20 -1.89 -3.27 27.88
CA ASP A 20 -2.95 -3.31 28.89
C ASP A 20 -3.74 -1.99 28.97
N SER A 21 -4.92 -2.11 29.55
CA SER A 21 -5.93 -1.06 29.76
C SER A 21 -5.52 -0.08 30.87
N ASN A 22 -5.94 1.18 30.80
CA ASN A 22 -6.33 1.92 32.02
C ASN A 22 -7.24 3.12 31.71
N ASP A 23 -8.38 3.08 32.40
CA ASP A 23 -9.41 4.10 32.58
C ASP A 23 -8.83 5.45 33.04
N ASN A 24 -9.46 6.55 32.60
CA ASN A 24 -10.10 7.48 33.53
C ASN A 24 -11.04 8.46 32.81
N SER A 25 -12.27 8.44 33.30
CA SER A 25 -13.42 9.31 33.03
C SER A 25 -13.17 10.78 33.37
N ILE A 26 -13.69 11.69 32.54
CA ILE A 26 -14.11 13.04 32.97
C ILE A 26 -15.48 13.37 32.37
N GLU A 27 -16.32 13.91 33.25
CA GLU A 27 -17.74 14.21 33.15
C GLU A 27 -18.11 15.35 32.18
N ASP A 28 -19.22 15.12 31.48
CA ASP A 28 -20.33 16.02 31.12
C ASP A 28 -20.15 17.54 31.24
N ILE A 29 -20.15 18.22 30.09
CA ILE A 29 -20.76 19.56 29.96
C ILE A 29 -21.75 19.53 28.78
N ASN A 30 -23.03 19.53 29.14
CA ASN A 30 -24.16 19.84 28.26
C ASN A 30 -24.06 21.28 27.75
N GLU A 31 -23.79 21.47 26.47
CA GLU A 31 -24.26 22.65 25.73
C GLU A 31 -25.19 22.22 24.59
N ASN A 32 -26.42 22.69 24.74
CA ASN A 32 -27.56 22.45 23.89
C ASN A 32 -27.44 23.39 22.67
N ILE A 33 -26.91 22.90 21.55
CA ILE A 33 -26.91 23.62 20.27
C ILE A 33 -27.83 22.86 19.31
N ASP A 34 -29.05 23.38 19.20
CA ASP A 34 -30.04 23.01 18.20
C ASP A 34 -29.66 23.69 16.87
N SER A 35 -28.92 22.96 16.02
CA SER A 35 -28.72 23.33 14.62
C SER A 35 -28.90 22.09 13.74
N ASN A 36 -30.16 21.82 13.42
CA ASN A 36 -30.53 21.01 12.26
C ASN A 36 -30.09 21.76 10.99
N ASP A 37 -28.84 21.55 10.59
CA ASP A 37 -28.39 21.76 9.23
C ASP A 37 -27.71 20.47 8.77
N THR A 38 -28.52 19.52 8.30
CA THR A 38 -28.04 18.28 7.68
C THR A 38 -27.56 18.59 6.26
N SER A 39 -26.57 19.47 6.17
CA SER A 39 -25.60 19.49 5.09
C SER A 39 -24.85 18.16 5.23
N SER A 40 -25.16 17.18 4.38
CA SER A 40 -24.26 16.05 4.18
C SER A 40 -22.97 16.62 3.61
N GLU A 41 -22.04 17.00 4.48
CA GLU A 41 -20.66 17.26 4.08
C GLU A 41 -20.23 16.03 3.30
N ILE A 42 -19.94 16.22 2.02
CA ILE A 42 -19.28 15.20 1.21
C ILE A 42 -17.97 14.95 1.95
N GLU A 43 -17.87 13.81 2.63
CA GLU A 43 -16.60 13.37 3.22
C GLU A 43 -15.61 13.27 2.07
N ASP A 44 -14.72 14.27 1.99
CA ASP A 44 -13.58 14.26 1.09
C ASP A 44 -12.78 13.00 1.42
N PRO A 45 -12.68 12.03 0.49
CA PRO A 45 -12.00 10.77 0.76
C PRO A 45 -10.47 10.97 0.86
N GLY A 46 -9.99 12.20 0.62
CA GLY A 46 -8.61 12.63 0.76
C GLY A 46 -7.68 11.97 -0.26
N PHE A 47 -6.38 12.14 -0.03
CA PHE A 47 -5.33 11.67 -0.94
C PHE A 47 -5.39 10.16 -1.23
N TYR A 48 -5.75 9.38 -0.22
CA TYR A 48 -5.81 7.91 -0.32
C TYR A 48 -7.17 7.37 -0.76
N ALA A 49 -8.13 8.26 -1.04
CA ALA A 49 -9.50 7.90 -1.40
C ALA A 49 -10.18 6.94 -0.40
N LEU A 50 -10.03 7.20 0.90
CA LEU A 50 -10.58 6.36 1.97
C LEU A 50 -12.05 6.68 2.23
N LYS A 51 -12.95 5.97 1.56
CA LYS A 51 -14.40 6.07 1.75
C LYS A 51 -15.09 4.74 1.46
N VAL A 52 -16.07 4.38 2.28
CA VAL A 52 -16.85 3.15 2.09
C VAL A 52 -17.56 3.19 0.74
N GLY A 53 -17.46 2.10 -0.02
CA GLY A 53 -17.98 1.99 -1.38
C GLY A 53 -16.92 2.24 -2.48
N ASN A 54 -15.77 2.85 -2.15
CA ASN A 54 -14.69 2.97 -3.12
C ASN A 54 -14.09 1.61 -3.48
N SER A 55 -13.71 1.43 -4.74
CA SER A 55 -13.09 0.19 -5.22
C SER A 55 -12.11 0.41 -6.37
N TRP A 56 -11.19 -0.55 -6.53
CA TRP A 56 -10.11 -0.56 -7.51
C TRP A 56 -9.91 -1.98 -8.03
N VAL A 57 -9.55 -2.10 -9.30
CA VAL A 57 -9.08 -3.34 -9.92
C VAL A 57 -7.67 -3.11 -10.43
N TYR A 58 -6.76 -4.00 -10.05
CA TYR A 58 -5.38 -3.96 -10.51
C TYR A 58 -5.05 -5.20 -11.31
N LYS A 59 -4.27 -5.01 -12.37
CA LYS A 59 -3.64 -6.10 -13.13
C LYS A 59 -2.16 -6.15 -12.82
N ASN A 60 -1.66 -7.36 -12.67
CA ASN A 60 -0.25 -7.61 -12.48
C ASN A 60 0.39 -8.03 -13.81
N TYR A 61 1.58 -7.52 -14.08
CA TYR A 61 2.36 -7.83 -15.26
C TYR A 61 3.72 -8.35 -14.84
N LYS A 62 4.15 -9.46 -15.43
CA LYS A 62 5.44 -10.09 -15.14
C LYS A 62 6.43 -9.76 -16.25
N PHE A 63 7.65 -9.42 -15.87
CA PHE A 63 8.73 -9.24 -16.82
C PHE A 63 9.04 -10.57 -17.53
N LYS A 64 9.15 -10.52 -18.86
CA LYS A 64 9.51 -11.65 -19.71
C LYS A 64 10.82 -11.35 -20.41
N GLU A 65 11.87 -12.07 -20.03
CA GLU A 65 13.20 -11.92 -20.63
C GLU A 65 13.19 -12.16 -22.15
N THR A 66 12.31 -13.04 -22.64
CA THR A 66 12.19 -13.35 -24.06
C THR A 66 11.72 -12.19 -24.92
N SER A 67 10.81 -11.35 -24.40
CA SER A 67 10.27 -10.18 -25.09
C SER A 67 10.87 -8.86 -24.60
N ASN A 68 11.68 -8.92 -23.53
CA ASN A 68 12.21 -7.76 -22.81
C ASN A 68 11.08 -6.75 -22.46
N SER A 69 9.95 -7.28 -22.01
CA SER A 69 8.73 -6.50 -21.76
C SER A 69 7.92 -7.07 -20.60
N TYR A 70 7.00 -6.26 -20.07
CA TYR A 70 6.03 -6.70 -19.06
C TYR A 70 4.77 -7.21 -19.74
N GLU A 71 4.43 -8.46 -19.48
CA GLU A 71 3.24 -9.12 -20.03
C GLU A 71 2.25 -9.43 -18.90
N PHE A 72 0.95 -9.30 -19.20
CA PHE A 72 -0.10 -9.58 -18.21
C PHE A 72 0.07 -11.00 -17.65
N SER A 73 0.17 -11.12 -16.33
CA SER A 73 0.46 -12.39 -15.69
C SER A 73 -0.75 -13.31 -15.55
N GLY A 74 -1.95 -12.81 -15.85
CA GLY A 74 -3.21 -13.48 -15.51
C GLY A 74 -3.72 -13.12 -14.11
N VAL A 75 -2.89 -12.47 -13.27
CA VAL A 75 -3.21 -12.16 -11.87
C VAL A 75 -3.93 -10.82 -11.74
N VAL A 76 -5.08 -10.84 -11.08
CA VAL A 76 -5.94 -9.68 -10.86
C VAL A 76 -6.25 -9.52 -9.38
N ASP A 77 -6.08 -8.30 -8.86
CA ASP A 77 -6.50 -7.91 -7.52
C ASP A 77 -7.73 -6.99 -7.62
N SER A 78 -8.84 -7.38 -6.99
CA SER A 78 -10.00 -6.51 -6.81
C SER A 78 -10.05 -6.04 -5.36
N ILE A 79 -10.08 -4.74 -5.13
CA ILE A 79 -10.02 -4.12 -3.79
C ILE A 79 -11.24 -3.23 -3.61
N SER A 80 -11.89 -3.29 -2.45
CA SER A 80 -13.01 -2.42 -2.10
C SER A 80 -13.01 -2.07 -0.62
N ILE A 81 -13.41 -0.85 -0.26
CA ILE A 81 -13.69 -0.48 1.13
C ILE A 81 -15.14 -0.84 1.43
N VAL A 82 -15.33 -1.79 2.35
CA VAL A 82 -16.66 -2.38 2.62
C VAL A 82 -17.30 -1.88 3.91
N ASP A 83 -16.51 -1.32 4.82
CA ASP A 83 -16.97 -0.88 6.14
C ASP A 83 -15.93 0.02 6.82
N THR A 84 -16.25 0.54 8.00
CA THR A 84 -15.28 1.09 8.96
C THR A 84 -15.24 0.26 10.24
N HIS A 85 -14.16 0.39 11.01
CA HIS A 85 -14.00 -0.31 12.29
C HIS A 85 -13.15 0.52 13.26
N GLU A 86 -13.53 0.55 14.54
CA GLU A 86 -12.70 1.19 15.57
C GLU A 86 -11.68 0.21 16.14
N ILE A 87 -10.40 0.59 16.11
CA ILE A 87 -9.30 -0.16 16.72
C ILE A 87 -8.45 0.82 17.53
N ASN A 88 -8.33 0.59 18.84
CA ASN A 88 -7.59 1.46 19.76
C ASN A 88 -7.99 2.95 19.63
N ASN A 89 -9.29 3.23 19.64
CA ASN A 89 -9.88 4.58 19.49
C ASN A 89 -9.54 5.31 18.18
N ASN A 90 -9.11 4.57 17.15
CA ASN A 90 -8.92 5.11 15.81
C ASN A 90 -9.89 4.42 14.85
N THR A 91 -10.50 5.20 13.95
CA THR A 91 -11.33 4.67 12.86
C THR A 91 -10.44 4.18 11.73
N TYR A 92 -10.59 2.91 11.38
CA TYR A 92 -9.97 2.29 10.21
C TYR A 92 -11.03 1.95 9.16
N PHE A 93 -10.63 2.06 7.90
CA PHE A 93 -11.40 1.57 6.77
C PHE A 93 -11.08 0.09 6.56
N LYS A 94 -12.13 -0.72 6.46
CA LYS A 94 -12.04 -2.15 6.23
C LYS A 94 -11.98 -2.42 4.73
N PHE A 95 -10.81 -2.82 4.28
CA PHE A 95 -10.57 -3.24 2.90
C PHE A 95 -10.88 -4.73 2.76
N LYS A 96 -11.59 -5.06 1.67
CA LYS A 96 -11.72 -6.41 1.14
C LYS A 96 -10.91 -6.49 -0.15
N ARG A 97 -9.95 -7.42 -0.19
CA ARG A 97 -9.24 -7.79 -1.42
C ARG A 97 -9.68 -9.16 -1.87
N LYS A 98 -9.80 -9.34 -3.18
CA LYS A 98 -9.92 -10.63 -3.84
C LYS A 98 -8.84 -10.76 -4.90
N THR A 99 -7.98 -11.76 -4.76
CA THR A 99 -6.94 -12.08 -5.76
C THR A 99 -7.34 -13.34 -6.52
N ILE A 100 -7.18 -13.32 -7.84
CA ILE A 100 -7.39 -14.46 -8.74
C ILE A 100 -6.24 -14.60 -9.72
N GLY A 101 -6.07 -15.81 -10.28
CA GLY A 101 -5.19 -16.04 -11.43
C GLY A 101 -3.76 -16.44 -11.11
N ASN A 102 -3.41 -16.70 -9.84
CA ASN A 102 -2.07 -17.19 -9.45
C ASN A 102 -2.04 -18.66 -8.96
N ASP A 103 -2.92 -19.51 -9.51
CA ASP A 103 -3.01 -20.93 -9.14
C ASP A 103 -1.73 -21.74 -9.45
N GLU A 104 -0.86 -21.24 -10.34
CA GLU A 104 0.37 -21.89 -10.78
C GLU A 104 1.60 -21.38 -10.01
N ASN A 105 1.77 -21.78 -8.75
CA ASN A 105 3.00 -21.79 -7.92
C ASN A 105 3.90 -20.53 -7.80
N ASP A 106 3.63 -19.42 -8.47
CA ASP A 106 4.34 -18.14 -8.33
C ASP A 106 3.75 -17.28 -7.19
N THR A 107 3.21 -17.91 -6.16
CA THR A 107 2.45 -17.24 -5.07
C THR A 107 3.26 -16.23 -4.28
N PHE A 108 4.60 -16.30 -4.31
CA PHE A 108 5.46 -15.40 -3.53
C PHE A 108 5.62 -14.00 -4.14
N LEU A 109 5.25 -13.80 -5.42
CA LEU A 109 5.30 -12.48 -6.08
C LEU A 109 3.96 -11.74 -6.05
N TYR A 110 2.90 -12.41 -5.60
CA TYR A 110 1.53 -11.92 -5.66
C TYR A 110 0.86 -12.12 -4.30
N TYR A 111 -0.28 -11.47 -4.09
CA TYR A 111 -1.12 -11.83 -2.95
C TYR A 111 -1.71 -13.23 -3.12
N GLU A 112 -1.96 -13.95 -2.02
CA GLU A 112 -2.57 -15.27 -2.08
C GLU A 112 -3.95 -15.23 -2.75
N ASN A 113 -4.26 -16.25 -3.57
CA ASN A 113 -5.57 -16.40 -4.18
C ASN A 113 -6.68 -16.47 -3.12
N GLY A 114 -7.82 -15.85 -3.42
CA GLY A 114 -8.99 -15.82 -2.54
C GLY A 114 -9.26 -14.44 -1.95
N GLU A 115 -10.04 -14.40 -0.88
CA GLU A 115 -10.44 -13.15 -0.22
C GLU A 115 -9.60 -12.90 1.04
N SER A 116 -9.17 -11.66 1.23
CA SER A 116 -8.50 -11.20 2.45
C SER A 116 -9.09 -9.87 2.92
N ILE A 117 -9.02 -9.65 4.23
CA ILE A 117 -9.45 -8.42 4.89
C ILE A 117 -8.24 -7.77 5.54
N TYR A 118 -8.13 -6.45 5.41
CA TYR A 118 -7.15 -5.65 6.13
C TYR A 118 -7.73 -4.26 6.44
N TYR A 119 -7.08 -3.54 7.36
CA TYR A 119 -7.59 -2.28 7.89
C TYR A 119 -6.55 -1.18 7.68
N LEU A 120 -6.95 -0.06 7.08
CA LEU A 120 -6.08 1.10 6.86
C LEU A 120 -6.74 2.38 7.34
N ARG A 121 -5.94 3.36 7.73
CA ARG A 121 -6.39 4.72 7.99
C ARG A 121 -5.36 5.72 7.49
N ASP A 122 -5.82 6.93 7.22
CA ASP A 122 -4.93 8.09 7.12
C ASP A 122 -4.63 8.63 8.53
N SER A 123 -3.43 9.13 8.72
CA SER A 123 -2.94 9.70 9.96
C SER A 123 -1.98 10.83 9.67
N ILE A 124 -2.47 12.04 9.39
CA ILE A 124 -1.63 13.22 9.08
C ILE A 124 -0.78 12.99 7.82
N GLY A 125 -1.36 12.37 6.79
CA GLY A 125 -0.70 12.14 5.50
C GLY A 125 0.05 10.81 5.40
N TYR A 126 -0.06 9.94 6.41
CA TYR A 126 0.48 8.58 6.36
C TYR A 126 -0.65 7.56 6.21
N LEU A 127 -0.53 6.67 5.25
CA LEU A 127 -1.39 5.49 5.15
C LEU A 127 -0.84 4.40 6.08
N ILE A 128 -1.58 4.10 7.15
CA ILE A 128 -1.12 3.20 8.23
C ILE A 128 -2.07 2.02 8.37
N ASN A 129 -1.53 0.82 8.61
CA ASN A 129 -2.34 -0.35 8.93
C ASN A 129 -2.67 -0.46 10.44
N ASP A 130 -3.50 -1.43 10.79
CA ASP A 130 -3.90 -1.73 12.19
C ASP A 130 -2.74 -2.19 13.10
N SER A 131 -1.60 -2.57 12.52
CA SER A 131 -0.36 -2.88 13.25
C SER A 131 0.53 -1.65 13.47
N GLY A 132 0.15 -0.48 12.96
CA GLY A 132 0.94 0.75 13.06
C GLY A 132 2.02 0.91 11.99
N ASN A 133 2.11 0.01 11.01
CA ASN A 133 3.08 0.09 9.92
C ASN A 133 2.66 1.15 8.90
N ILE A 134 3.59 2.02 8.53
CA ILE A 134 3.40 3.03 7.48
C ILE A 134 3.56 2.35 6.12
N LEU A 135 2.49 2.33 5.32
CA LEU A 135 2.49 1.78 3.96
C LEU A 135 2.87 2.80 2.89
N TYR A 136 2.54 4.08 3.13
CA TYR A 136 2.83 5.21 2.25
C TYR A 136 2.79 6.53 3.04
N ALA A 137 3.49 7.56 2.56
CA ALA A 137 3.44 8.92 3.09
C ALA A 137 3.33 9.90 1.92
N ASN A 138 2.39 10.86 1.97
CA ASN A 138 2.16 11.83 0.88
C ASN A 138 2.77 13.21 1.15
N ASN A 139 3.33 13.42 2.35
CA ASN A 139 3.81 14.73 2.80
C ASN A 139 5.14 14.65 3.58
N HIS A 140 5.82 13.49 3.57
CA HIS A 140 7.09 13.27 4.28
C HIS A 140 8.21 12.91 3.30
N PHE A 141 9.15 13.82 3.11
CA PHE A 141 10.22 13.73 2.09
C PHE A 141 11.56 13.20 2.61
N GLU A 142 11.70 13.02 3.91
CA GLU A 142 12.89 12.38 4.48
C GLU A 142 12.83 10.85 4.30
N GLU A 143 13.99 10.23 4.30
CA GLU A 143 14.13 8.78 4.26
C GLU A 143 13.53 8.17 5.53
N ARG A 144 12.77 7.07 5.40
CA ARG A 144 12.23 6.31 6.54
C ARG A 144 12.53 4.83 6.40
N ILE A 145 12.78 4.17 7.52
CA ILE A 145 12.91 2.71 7.57
C ILE A 145 11.53 2.08 7.36
N VAL A 146 11.46 1.12 6.44
CA VAL A 146 10.25 0.32 6.17
C VAL A 146 10.42 -1.11 6.70
N ILE A 147 11.62 -1.66 6.58
CA ILE A 147 11.99 -2.99 7.07
C ILE A 147 13.37 -2.90 7.69
N GLU A 148 13.51 -3.48 8.88
CA GLU A 148 14.79 -3.70 9.52
C GLU A 148 14.96 -5.21 9.72
N ASP A 149 15.92 -5.79 9.02
CA ASP A 149 16.30 -7.20 9.11
C ASP A 149 17.80 -7.32 9.46
N ASN A 150 18.23 -8.50 9.88
CA ASN A 150 19.63 -8.76 10.20
C ASN A 150 20.54 -8.68 8.96
N ILE A 151 20.01 -8.88 7.75
CA ILE A 151 20.79 -8.88 6.50
C ILE A 151 20.63 -7.59 5.68
N TYR A 152 19.55 -6.82 5.86
CA TYR A 152 19.35 -5.57 5.15
C TYR A 152 18.41 -4.63 5.93
N THR A 153 18.53 -3.34 5.64
CA THR A 153 17.54 -2.33 6.02
C THR A 153 16.93 -1.74 4.76
N ALA A 154 15.61 -1.79 4.64
CA ALA A 154 14.88 -1.17 3.54
C ALA A 154 14.36 0.20 3.94
N TYR A 155 14.51 1.15 3.03
CA TYR A 155 14.13 2.54 3.18
C TYR A 155 13.09 2.92 2.13
N ALA A 156 12.24 3.88 2.48
CA ALA A 156 11.36 4.55 1.55
C ALA A 156 11.59 6.06 1.57
N GLN A 157 11.54 6.68 0.40
CA GLN A 157 11.70 8.11 0.25
C GLN A 157 10.67 8.66 -0.75
N LEU A 158 9.90 9.67 -0.32
CA LEU A 158 8.95 10.37 -1.18
C LEU A 158 9.70 11.38 -2.06
N ASN A 159 9.49 11.30 -3.37
CA ASN A 159 9.99 12.25 -4.32
C ASN A 159 9.16 13.55 -4.28
N ARG A 160 9.80 14.69 -4.51
CA ARG A 160 9.16 16.02 -4.46
C ARG A 160 8.43 16.38 -5.74
N THR A 161 8.74 15.70 -6.84
CA THR A 161 8.15 15.95 -8.15
C THR A 161 7.04 14.97 -8.41
N ASN A 162 5.95 15.48 -9.00
CA ASN A 162 4.92 14.61 -9.55
C ASN A 162 5.41 13.98 -10.85
N GLU A 163 4.96 12.75 -11.09
CA GLU A 163 5.16 12.03 -12.34
C GLU A 163 3.82 11.68 -12.98
N SER A 164 3.74 11.79 -14.30
CA SER A 164 2.54 11.42 -15.05
C SER A 164 2.58 9.93 -15.38
N ILE A 165 1.65 9.16 -14.81
CA ILE A 165 1.56 7.71 -14.98
C ILE A 165 0.34 7.37 -15.82
N SER A 166 0.56 6.62 -16.90
CA SER A 166 -0.50 6.13 -17.78
C SER A 166 -0.76 4.64 -17.51
N THR A 167 -2.03 4.30 -17.27
CA THR A 167 -2.52 2.93 -17.12
C THR A 167 -3.78 2.72 -17.94
N GLU A 168 -4.35 1.52 -17.89
CA GLU A 168 -5.62 1.21 -18.54
C GLU A 168 -6.80 2.02 -17.95
N ALA A 169 -6.67 2.52 -16.72
CA ALA A 169 -7.66 3.35 -16.06
C ALA A 169 -7.59 4.85 -16.44
N GLY A 170 -6.51 5.30 -17.09
CA GLY A 170 -6.32 6.69 -17.48
C GLY A 170 -4.89 7.21 -17.28
N GLU A 171 -4.76 8.53 -17.29
CA GLU A 171 -3.52 9.24 -16.97
C GLU A 171 -3.67 9.96 -15.63
N PHE A 172 -2.66 9.82 -14.77
CA PHE A 172 -2.68 10.32 -13.40
C PHE A 172 -1.41 11.08 -13.09
N GLU A 173 -1.54 12.24 -12.44
CA GLU A 173 -0.41 12.90 -11.79
C GLU A 173 -0.18 12.23 -10.43
N CYS A 174 0.98 11.63 -10.24
CA CYS A 174 1.30 10.81 -9.09
C CYS A 174 2.48 11.37 -8.30
N LEU A 175 2.41 11.24 -6.98
CA LEU A 175 3.59 11.28 -6.13
C LEU A 175 4.27 9.91 -6.17
N GLU A 176 5.59 9.91 -6.33
CA GLU A 176 6.43 8.71 -6.32
C GLU A 176 7.06 8.51 -4.94
N THR A 177 6.97 7.31 -4.40
CA THR A 177 7.87 6.83 -3.35
C THR A 177 8.82 5.80 -3.93
N GLU A 178 10.13 6.05 -3.84
CA GLU A 178 11.18 5.06 -4.10
C GLU A 178 11.42 4.22 -2.84
N ILE A 179 11.68 2.93 -3.04
CA ILE A 179 12.04 1.95 -2.04
C ILE A 179 13.35 1.28 -2.46
N TYR A 180 14.31 1.23 -1.55
CA TYR A 180 15.59 0.55 -1.75
C TYR A 180 16.05 -0.11 -0.45
N ALA A 181 17.06 -0.98 -0.52
CA ALA A 181 17.67 -1.55 0.68
C ALA A 181 19.19 -1.41 0.68
N VAL A 182 19.73 -1.45 1.89
CA VAL A 182 21.16 -1.41 2.19
C VAL A 182 21.53 -2.69 2.94
N ASP A 183 22.59 -3.36 2.53
CA ASP A 183 23.14 -4.54 3.23
C ASP A 183 23.73 -4.10 4.57
N THR A 184 23.29 -4.72 5.67
CA THR A 184 23.71 -4.34 7.03
C THR A 184 25.16 -4.71 7.36
N ASN A 185 25.76 -5.65 6.62
CA ASN A 185 27.13 -6.11 6.84
C ASN A 185 28.14 -5.27 6.06
N THR A 186 27.80 -4.89 4.82
CA THR A 186 28.71 -4.13 3.94
C THR A 186 28.40 -2.64 3.91
N ASN A 187 27.19 -2.24 4.32
CA ASN A 187 26.66 -0.89 4.20
C ASN A 187 26.59 -0.41 2.73
N GLU A 188 26.51 -1.34 1.78
CA GLU A 188 26.31 -1.07 0.36
C GLU A 188 24.83 -1.15 0.00
N GLN A 189 24.37 -0.24 -0.87
CA GLN A 189 23.01 -0.26 -1.37
C GLN A 189 22.86 -1.36 -2.44
N PHE A 190 21.80 -2.16 -2.34
CA PHE A 190 21.47 -3.11 -3.40
C PHE A 190 21.08 -2.38 -4.70
N THR A 191 21.18 -3.09 -5.82
CA THR A 191 20.89 -2.51 -7.15
C THR A 191 19.40 -2.34 -7.42
N PHE A 192 18.54 -3.15 -6.81
CA PHE A 192 17.10 -3.05 -7.03
C PHE A 192 16.55 -1.70 -6.58
N ARG A 193 15.47 -1.28 -7.25
CA ARG A 193 14.62 -0.17 -6.83
C ARG A 193 13.18 -0.58 -7.03
N ASP A 194 12.38 -0.33 -6.01
CA ASP A 194 10.94 -0.44 -6.13
C ASP A 194 10.26 0.91 -5.99
N TYR A 195 9.09 1.06 -6.60
CA TYR A 195 8.39 2.33 -6.67
C TYR A 195 6.92 2.14 -6.34
N LYS A 196 6.32 3.15 -5.72
CA LYS A 196 4.87 3.29 -5.52
C LYS A 196 4.43 4.67 -5.99
N TYR A 197 3.42 4.71 -6.83
CA TYR A 197 2.84 5.93 -7.38
C TYR A 197 1.41 6.07 -6.89
N TYR A 198 1.16 7.14 -6.14
CA TYR A 198 -0.18 7.47 -5.63
C TYR A 198 -0.67 8.78 -6.25
N SER A 199 -1.94 8.83 -6.64
CA SER A 199 -2.60 10.04 -7.12
C SER A 199 -3.66 10.53 -6.14
N ASP A 200 -3.77 11.84 -6.00
CA ASP A 200 -4.71 12.50 -5.09
C ASP A 200 -6.17 12.15 -5.44
N GLY A 201 -6.96 11.82 -4.42
CA GLY A 201 -8.35 11.38 -4.60
C GLY A 201 -8.52 10.00 -5.28
N ILE A 202 -7.44 9.29 -5.61
CA ILE A 202 -7.47 7.97 -6.25
C ILE A 202 -6.76 6.91 -5.41
N GLY A 203 -5.65 7.25 -4.75
CA GLY A 203 -4.79 6.28 -4.06
C GLY A 203 -3.75 5.65 -5.00
N LEU A 204 -3.45 4.37 -4.80
CA LEU A 204 -2.41 3.66 -5.56
C LEU A 204 -2.77 3.56 -7.05
N VAL A 205 -1.85 3.96 -7.93
CA VAL A 205 -1.99 3.86 -9.39
C VAL A 205 -1.06 2.80 -9.96
N TYR A 206 0.17 2.76 -9.47
CA TYR A 206 1.22 1.87 -9.98
C TYR A 206 2.19 1.49 -8.87
N GLU A 207 2.63 0.24 -8.84
CA GLU A 207 3.78 -0.17 -8.01
C GLU A 207 4.61 -1.26 -8.67
N THR A 208 5.84 -1.41 -8.18
CA THR A 208 6.78 -2.43 -8.63
C THR A 208 7.17 -3.37 -7.50
N CYS A 209 7.62 -4.57 -7.87
CA CYS A 209 8.23 -5.54 -6.97
C CYS A 209 9.45 -6.17 -7.65
N SER A 210 10.59 -6.12 -6.95
CA SER A 210 11.89 -6.57 -7.45
C SER A 210 12.51 -7.63 -6.52
N PHE A 211 13.47 -8.39 -7.04
CA PHE A 211 14.42 -9.11 -6.19
C PHE A 211 15.66 -8.25 -5.96
N PHE A 212 16.31 -8.40 -4.80
CA PHE A 212 17.56 -7.70 -4.46
C PHE A 212 18.68 -7.86 -5.49
N SER A 213 18.71 -8.99 -6.19
CA SER A 213 19.74 -9.34 -7.17
C SER A 213 19.49 -8.77 -8.57
N LEU A 214 18.37 -8.10 -8.81
CA LEU A 214 18.00 -7.57 -10.13
C LEU A 214 17.97 -6.04 -10.08
N ASP A 215 18.27 -5.42 -11.21
CA ASP A 215 18.19 -3.98 -11.44
C ASP A 215 16.88 -3.58 -12.17
N TYR A 216 15.96 -4.53 -12.34
CA TYR A 216 14.64 -4.31 -12.90
C TYR A 216 13.55 -5.01 -12.06
N PRO A 217 12.33 -4.45 -12.02
CA PRO A 217 11.20 -5.13 -11.41
C PRO A 217 10.79 -6.42 -12.11
N ILE A 218 10.38 -7.41 -11.31
CA ILE A 218 9.90 -8.68 -11.83
C ILE A 218 8.41 -8.62 -12.07
N VAL A 219 7.71 -7.93 -11.18
CA VAL A 219 6.28 -7.70 -11.27
C VAL A 219 6.02 -6.22 -11.15
N ILE A 220 5.07 -5.75 -11.94
CA ILE A 220 4.47 -4.43 -11.81
C ILE A 220 2.97 -4.59 -11.69
N ARG A 221 2.35 -3.79 -10.84
CA ARG A 221 0.91 -3.76 -10.62
C ARG A 221 0.37 -2.42 -11.06
N ARG A 222 -0.64 -2.43 -11.92
CA ARG A 222 -1.21 -1.22 -12.54
C ARG A 222 -2.70 -1.15 -12.27
N LEU A 223 -3.18 0.07 -12.02
CA LEU A 223 -4.60 0.34 -11.90
C LEU A 223 -5.30 0.13 -13.25
N ASP A 224 -6.22 -0.82 -13.30
CA ASP A 224 -6.97 -1.18 -14.51
C ASP A 224 -8.32 -0.47 -14.57
N SER A 225 -9.00 -0.35 -13.44
CA SER A 225 -10.23 0.42 -13.29
C SER A 225 -10.50 0.75 -11.82
N TYR A 226 -11.38 1.72 -11.58
CA TYR A 226 -11.77 2.13 -10.23
C TYR A 226 -13.19 2.69 -10.22
N SER A 227 -13.77 2.80 -9.03
CA SER A 227 -15.04 3.47 -8.76
C SER A 227 -14.90 4.22 -7.45
N ILE A 228 -14.86 5.55 -7.51
CA ILE A 228 -14.89 6.44 -6.34
C ILE A 228 -16.32 6.96 -6.17
N THR A 229 -16.88 6.86 -4.97
CA THR A 229 -18.22 7.35 -4.66
C THR A 229 -18.21 8.83 -4.35
N GLU A 230 -19.14 9.57 -4.96
CA GLU A 230 -19.41 10.98 -4.65
C GLU A 230 -19.93 11.17 -3.21
#